data_AF-A0AAV4XEZ2-F1
#
_entry.id   AF-A0AAV4XEZ2-F1
#
_cell.length_a   1.000
_cell.length_b   1.000
_cell.length_c   1.000
_cell.angle_alpha   90.00
_cell.angle_beta   90.00
_cell.angle_gamma   90.00
#
_symmetry.space_group_name_H-M   'P 1'
#
loop_
_entity.id
_entity.type
_entity.pdbx_description
1 polymer ?
#
loop_
_entity_poly.entity_id
_entity_poly.type
_entity_poly.pdbx_seq_one_letter_code
_entity_poly.pdbx_strand_id
1 'polypeptide(L)'
;PASAIAVVRQFPFESLLRRMSVVAKTQGSDHFEVFLKGAPELVCSLSTSETVPDNYKEVLEFYTRQGFRVIGVGSRHLDSHISWDEVLKMPRDELEKDLQFQGLVVLQNRLKQETIPTLNILKQADIRTIMVTGDNLLTAITCVSGLRHGGGVRLCDLRGGEAGGGGPHGARVPAAAAGALRLRQAARLQREAQHRTKRYGRRSLRNSW
;
A
#
# COMPACT_ATOMS: atom_id res chain seq x y z
N PRO A 1 12.18 -28.99 -19.05
CA PRO A 1 12.48 -27.65 -19.63
C PRO A 1 11.57 -26.59 -19.00
N ALA A 2 12.12 -25.47 -18.54
CA ALA A 2 11.28 -24.36 -18.08
C ALA A 2 10.63 -23.71 -19.31
N SER A 3 9.30 -23.77 -19.41
CA SER A 3 8.55 -23.10 -20.46
C SER A 3 8.78 -21.59 -20.36
N ALA A 4 9.14 -20.93 -21.47
CA ALA A 4 9.31 -19.48 -21.47
C ALA A 4 7.96 -18.78 -21.27
N ILE A 5 7.95 -17.67 -20.51
CA ILE A 5 6.74 -16.86 -20.27
C ILE A 5 7.00 -15.45 -20.81
N ALA A 6 6.12 -14.98 -21.70
CA ALA A 6 6.16 -13.62 -22.23
C ALA A 6 5.11 -12.74 -21.55
N VAL A 7 5.50 -11.56 -21.07
CA VAL A 7 4.56 -10.54 -20.60
C VAL A 7 4.09 -9.73 -21.82
N VAL A 8 2.80 -9.80 -22.09
CA VAL A 8 2.14 -9.20 -23.25
C VAL A 8 1.72 -7.77 -22.95
N ARG A 9 1.18 -7.56 -21.75
CA ARG A 9 0.66 -6.27 -21.31
C ARG A 9 0.82 -6.14 -19.81
N GLN A 10 1.13 -4.93 -19.35
CA GLN A 10 1.28 -4.64 -17.93
C GLN A 10 0.43 -3.44 -17.54
N PHE A 11 -0.33 -3.61 -16.47
CA PHE A 11 -1.02 -2.51 -15.80
C PHE A 11 -0.27 -2.21 -14.50
N PRO A 12 0.44 -1.06 -14.43
CA PRO A 12 1.21 -0.71 -13.25
C PRO A 12 0.30 -0.52 -12.02
N PHE A 13 0.93 -0.49 -10.85
CA PHE A 13 0.22 -0.27 -9.61
C PHE A 13 -0.41 1.13 -9.58
N GLU A 14 -1.73 1.17 -9.47
CA GLU A 14 -2.48 2.40 -9.31
C GLU A 14 -2.96 2.53 -7.87
N SER A 15 -2.60 3.62 -7.19
CA SER A 15 -2.91 3.81 -5.76
C SER A 15 -4.42 3.84 -5.46
N LEU A 16 -5.25 4.30 -6.40
CA LEU A 16 -6.71 4.26 -6.23
C LEU A 16 -7.26 2.84 -6.35
N LEU A 17 -6.80 2.11 -7.36
CA LEU A 17 -7.23 0.74 -7.61
C LEU A 17 -6.58 -0.24 -6.63
N ARG A 18 -5.50 0.18 -5.94
CA ARG A 18 -4.70 -0.60 -4.98
C ARG A 18 -4.31 -1.99 -5.51
N ARG A 19 -4.09 -2.08 -6.83
CA ARG A 19 -3.78 -3.34 -7.52
C ARG A 19 -2.96 -3.08 -8.79
N MET A 20 -2.27 -4.11 -9.24
CA MET A 20 -1.57 -4.16 -10.52
C MET A 20 -1.76 -5.53 -11.15
N SER A 21 -1.65 -5.61 -12.47
CA SER A 21 -1.82 -6.87 -13.20
C SER A 21 -0.90 -6.95 -14.41
N VAL A 22 -0.69 -8.18 -14.88
CA VAL A 22 -0.01 -8.48 -16.13
C VAL A 22 -0.85 -9.46 -16.92
N VAL A 23 -0.84 -9.35 -18.24
CA VAL A 23 -1.27 -10.40 -19.15
C VAL A 23 -0.02 -11.08 -19.67
N ALA A 24 0.05 -12.40 -19.55
CA ALA A 24 1.18 -13.21 -19.94
C ALA A 24 0.74 -14.33 -20.88
N LYS A 25 1.68 -14.84 -21.68
CA LYS A 25 1.50 -16.04 -22.49
C LYS A 25 2.67 -16.98 -22.27
N THR A 26 2.36 -18.19 -21.82
CA THR A 26 3.35 -19.26 -21.67
C THR A 26 3.60 -19.92 -23.02
N GLN A 27 4.86 -20.24 -23.31
CA GLN A 27 5.26 -20.92 -24.54
C GLN A 27 4.52 -22.27 -24.65
N GLY A 28 3.84 -22.48 -25.78
CA GLY A 28 3.05 -23.69 -26.03
C GLY A 28 1.62 -23.63 -25.47
N SER A 29 1.26 -22.59 -24.71
CA SER A 29 -0.14 -22.34 -24.34
C SER A 29 -0.91 -21.71 -25.50
N ASP A 30 -2.14 -22.16 -25.71
CA ASP A 30 -3.07 -21.59 -26.68
C ASP A 30 -3.69 -20.28 -26.16
N HIS A 31 -3.87 -20.15 -24.86
CA HIS A 31 -4.51 -19.02 -24.21
C HIS A 31 -3.54 -18.03 -23.55
N PHE A 32 -4.09 -16.90 -23.11
CA PHE A 32 -3.41 -15.91 -22.28
C PHE A 32 -3.84 -16.05 -20.83
N GLU A 33 -2.95 -15.68 -19.92
CA GLU A 33 -3.21 -15.68 -18.48
C GLU A 33 -3.05 -14.26 -17.93
N VAL A 34 -4.04 -13.82 -17.17
CA VAL A 34 -3.97 -12.60 -16.38
C VAL A 34 -3.50 -12.97 -14.99
N PHE A 35 -2.51 -12.25 -14.47
CA PHE A 35 -2.09 -12.32 -13.08
C PHE A 35 -2.30 -10.97 -12.41
N LEU A 36 -2.94 -10.96 -11.25
CA LEU A 36 -3.23 -9.76 -10.49
C LEU A 36 -2.69 -9.89 -9.07
N LYS A 37 -2.07 -8.81 -8.58
CA LYS A 37 -1.72 -8.65 -7.16
C LYS A 37 -2.20 -7.31 -6.63
N GLY A 38 -2.68 -7.28 -5.40
CA GLY A 38 -3.21 -6.05 -4.83
C GLY A 38 -3.62 -6.16 -3.36
N ALA A 39 -4.36 -5.15 -2.90
CA ALA A 39 -5.00 -5.18 -1.60
C ALA A 39 -5.88 -6.46 -1.50
N PRO A 40 -5.76 -7.25 -0.43
CA PRO A 40 -6.47 -8.51 -0.28
C PRO A 40 -7.97 -8.39 -0.56
N GLU A 41 -8.60 -7.36 0.00
CA GLU A 41 -10.05 -7.14 -0.10
C GLU A 41 -10.50 -6.88 -1.54
N LEU A 42 -9.64 -6.23 -2.33
CA LEU A 42 -9.91 -5.96 -3.74
C LEU A 42 -9.73 -7.19 -4.61
N VAL A 43 -8.67 -7.96 -4.38
CA VAL A 43 -8.47 -9.22 -5.12
C VAL A 43 -9.65 -10.15 -4.84
N CYS A 44 -10.04 -10.29 -3.57
CA CYS A 44 -11.22 -11.06 -3.19
C CYS A 44 -12.50 -10.57 -3.90
N SER A 45 -12.71 -9.25 -3.99
CA SER A 45 -13.90 -8.70 -4.65
C SER A 45 -13.94 -8.89 -6.18
N LEU A 46 -12.78 -9.10 -6.80
CA LEU A 46 -12.65 -9.36 -8.23
C LEU A 46 -12.61 -10.86 -8.56
N SER A 47 -12.52 -11.70 -7.51
CA SER A 47 -12.46 -13.13 -7.65
C SER A 47 -13.82 -13.78 -7.68
N THR A 48 -13.92 -14.92 -8.35
CA THR A 48 -15.10 -15.78 -8.30
C THR A 48 -15.24 -16.35 -6.89
N SER A 49 -16.46 -16.33 -6.34
CA SER A 49 -16.70 -16.65 -4.94
C SER A 49 -16.33 -18.10 -4.60
N GLU A 50 -16.42 -19.00 -5.57
CA GLU A 50 -16.10 -20.42 -5.45
C GLU A 50 -14.61 -20.69 -5.20
N THR A 51 -13.74 -19.74 -5.56
CA THR A 51 -12.29 -19.87 -5.39
C THR A 51 -11.79 -19.25 -4.09
N VAL A 52 -12.62 -18.45 -3.42
CA VAL A 52 -12.27 -17.79 -2.15
C VAL A 52 -12.62 -18.74 -1.00
N PRO A 53 -11.66 -19.17 -0.16
CA PRO A 53 -11.95 -20.03 0.99
C PRO A 53 -12.89 -19.37 2.01
N ASP A 54 -13.76 -20.14 2.65
CA ASP A 54 -14.70 -19.63 3.66
C ASP A 54 -14.00 -18.92 4.83
N ASN A 55 -12.83 -19.42 5.23
CA ASN A 55 -12.02 -18.86 6.30
C ASN A 55 -11.15 -17.67 5.87
N TYR A 56 -11.30 -17.16 4.64
CA TYR A 56 -10.49 -16.08 4.09
C TYR A 56 -10.42 -14.85 5.01
N LYS A 57 -11.56 -14.40 5.53
CA LYS A 57 -11.64 -13.21 6.40
C LYS A 57 -10.88 -13.43 7.70
N GLU A 58 -11.04 -14.59 8.32
CA GLU A 58 -10.38 -14.94 9.57
C GLU A 58 -8.86 -14.99 9.40
N VAL A 59 -8.38 -15.61 8.32
CA VAL A 59 -6.96 -15.69 8.00
C VAL A 59 -6.37 -14.31 7.71
N LEU A 60 -7.07 -13.48 6.93
CA LEU A 60 -6.65 -12.11 6.65
C LEU A 60 -6.57 -11.28 7.93
N GLU A 61 -7.59 -11.35 8.79
CA GLU A 61 -7.60 -10.65 10.08
C GLU A 61 -6.48 -11.14 11.01
N PHE A 62 -6.25 -12.45 11.08
CA PHE A 62 -5.19 -13.04 11.89
C PHE A 62 -3.81 -12.47 11.56
N TYR A 63 -3.46 -12.41 10.27
CA TYR A 63 -2.16 -11.87 9.85
C TYR A 63 -2.07 -10.35 9.94
N THR A 64 -3.14 -9.63 9.60
CA THR A 64 -3.15 -8.16 9.67
C THR A 64 -3.10 -7.64 11.11
N ARG A 65 -3.76 -8.31 12.07
CA ARG A 65 -3.68 -7.98 13.51
C ARG A 65 -2.28 -8.23 14.09
N GLN A 66 -1.56 -9.21 13.57
CA GLN A 66 -0.15 -9.42 13.90
C GLN A 66 0.79 -8.43 13.19
N GLY A 67 0.25 -7.54 12.37
CA GLY A 67 0.99 -6.50 11.68
C GLY A 67 1.82 -6.98 10.49
N PHE A 68 1.49 -8.13 9.93
CA PHE A 68 2.06 -8.54 8.65
C PHE A 68 1.48 -7.68 7.52
N ARG A 69 2.27 -7.50 6.46
CA ARG A 69 1.80 -6.97 5.19
C ARG A 69 1.23 -8.13 4.38
N VAL A 70 -0.07 -8.08 4.09
CA VAL A 70 -0.77 -9.13 3.35
C VAL A 70 -1.12 -8.61 1.95
N ILE A 71 -0.85 -9.40 0.91
CA ILE A 71 -1.14 -9.09 -0.49
C ILE A 71 -2.02 -10.22 -1.04
N GLY A 72 -3.15 -9.88 -1.67
CA GLY A 72 -3.95 -10.84 -2.40
C GLY A 72 -3.39 -11.10 -3.79
N VAL A 73 -3.49 -12.35 -4.25
CA VAL A 73 -3.09 -12.76 -5.60
C VAL A 73 -4.24 -13.52 -6.24
N GLY A 74 -4.52 -13.20 -7.50
CA GLY A 74 -5.48 -13.90 -8.32
C GLY A 74 -4.96 -14.07 -9.74
N SER A 75 -5.49 -15.05 -10.45
CA SER A 75 -5.22 -15.24 -11.88
C SER A 75 -6.49 -15.52 -12.65
N ARG A 76 -6.46 -15.34 -13.96
CA ARG A 76 -7.57 -15.72 -14.84
C ARG A 76 -7.03 -16.19 -16.16
N HIS A 77 -7.57 -17.30 -16.64
CA HIS A 77 -7.33 -17.76 -18.00
C HIS A 77 -8.32 -17.04 -18.92
N LEU A 78 -7.80 -16.44 -19.98
CA LEU A 78 -8.61 -15.90 -21.05
C LEU A 78 -9.02 -17.03 -21.99
N ASP A 79 -10.17 -16.88 -22.65
CA ASP A 79 -10.62 -17.84 -23.68
C ASP A 79 -9.53 -18.02 -24.75
N SER A 80 -9.32 -19.26 -25.21
CA SER A 80 -8.32 -19.60 -26.23
C SER A 80 -8.62 -18.96 -27.59
N HIS A 81 -9.86 -18.53 -27.82
CA HIS A 81 -10.25 -17.79 -29.02
C HIS A 81 -9.83 -16.31 -29.02
N ILE A 82 -9.40 -15.77 -27.88
CA ILE A 82 -8.99 -14.36 -27.79
C ILE A 82 -7.65 -14.16 -28.50
N SER A 83 -7.66 -13.27 -29.49
CA SER A 83 -6.47 -12.91 -30.28
C SER A 83 -5.54 -11.94 -29.55
N TRP A 84 -4.30 -11.85 -30.02
CA TRP A 84 -3.30 -10.88 -29.53
C TRP A 84 -3.81 -9.43 -29.62
N ASP A 85 -4.47 -9.06 -30.73
CA ASP A 85 -5.03 -7.73 -30.93
C ASP A 85 -6.14 -7.39 -29.93
N GLU A 86 -6.98 -8.37 -29.60
CA GLU A 86 -8.05 -8.20 -28.61
C GLU A 86 -7.49 -7.97 -27.21
N VAL A 87 -6.48 -8.73 -26.79
CA VAL A 87 -5.80 -8.54 -25.49
C VAL A 87 -5.24 -7.12 -25.33
N LEU A 88 -4.66 -6.58 -26.40
CA LEU A 88 -4.06 -5.24 -26.38
C LEU A 88 -5.13 -4.12 -26.29
N LYS A 89 -6.32 -4.35 -26.84
CA LYS A 89 -7.42 -3.38 -26.88
C LYS A 89 -8.40 -3.52 -25.71
N MET A 90 -8.47 -4.69 -25.07
CA MET A 90 -9.40 -4.96 -23.97
C MET A 90 -9.20 -3.98 -22.80
N PRO A 91 -10.26 -3.43 -22.20
CA PRO A 91 -10.10 -2.56 -21.05
C PRO A 91 -9.61 -3.34 -19.82
N ARG A 92 -8.94 -2.64 -18.91
CA ARG A 92 -8.35 -3.21 -17.70
C ARG A 92 -9.38 -3.98 -16.86
N ASP A 93 -10.55 -3.40 -16.63
CA ASP A 93 -11.58 -4.00 -15.78
C ASP A 93 -12.13 -5.31 -16.37
N GLU A 94 -12.16 -5.45 -17.69
CA GLU A 94 -12.56 -6.70 -18.36
C GLU A 94 -11.53 -7.82 -18.22
N LEU A 95 -10.24 -7.46 -18.16
CA LEU A 95 -9.14 -8.40 -17.90
C LEU A 95 -9.05 -8.80 -16.43
N GLU A 96 -9.38 -7.88 -15.52
CA GLU A 96 -9.21 -8.05 -14.06
C GLU A 96 -10.45 -8.61 -13.33
N LYS A 97 -11.56 -8.89 -14.02
CA LYS A 97 -12.76 -9.53 -13.43
C LYS A 97 -12.67 -11.05 -13.42
N ASP A 98 -13.56 -11.70 -12.67
CA ASP A 98 -13.76 -13.17 -12.61
C ASP A 98 -12.45 -13.94 -12.34
N LEU A 99 -11.61 -13.40 -11.47
CA LEU A 99 -10.33 -14.00 -11.12
C LEU A 99 -10.53 -15.29 -10.31
N GLN A 100 -9.71 -16.29 -10.56
CA GLN A 100 -9.47 -17.35 -9.61
C GLN A 100 -8.58 -16.82 -8.49
N PHE A 101 -9.07 -16.86 -7.25
CA PHE A 101 -8.28 -16.50 -6.09
C PHE A 101 -7.17 -17.54 -5.88
N GLN A 102 -5.91 -17.09 -5.91
CA GLN A 102 -4.74 -17.98 -5.80
C GLN A 102 -4.21 -18.04 -4.37
N GLY A 103 -4.39 -16.97 -3.60
CA GLY A 103 -3.98 -16.96 -2.20
C GLY A 103 -3.54 -15.60 -1.66
N LEU A 104 -2.99 -15.66 -0.44
CA LEU A 104 -2.42 -14.52 0.26
C LEU A 104 -0.90 -14.67 0.35
N VAL A 105 -0.19 -13.59 0.05
CA VAL A 105 1.24 -13.47 0.32
C VAL A 105 1.41 -12.66 1.60
N VAL A 106 1.99 -13.28 2.62
CA VAL A 106 2.23 -12.69 3.95
C VAL A 106 3.70 -12.28 4.07
N LEU A 107 3.94 -11.00 4.30
CA LEU A 107 5.27 -10.40 4.38
C LEU A 107 5.48 -9.77 5.76
N GLN A 108 6.63 -10.03 6.37
CA GLN A 108 7.01 -9.38 7.63
C GLN A 108 7.83 -8.12 7.35
N ASN A 109 7.32 -6.96 7.76
CA ASN A 109 8.08 -5.72 7.76
C ASN A 109 8.99 -5.70 9.00
N ARG A 110 10.25 -6.08 8.84
CA ARG A 110 11.25 -5.97 9.92
C ARG A 110 11.89 -4.58 9.90
N LEU A 111 12.06 -4.01 11.09
CA LEU A 111 12.86 -2.80 11.25
C LEU A 111 14.32 -3.11 10.95
N LYS A 112 15.01 -2.18 10.29
CA LYS A 112 16.47 -2.26 10.15
C LYS A 112 17.12 -2.10 11.52
N GLN A 113 18.26 -2.74 11.74
CA GLN A 113 18.95 -2.73 13.04
C GLN A 113 19.31 -1.30 13.48
N GLU A 114 19.60 -0.42 12.52
CA GLU A 114 19.98 0.98 12.73
C GLU A 114 18.79 1.89 13.08
N THR A 115 17.55 1.42 12.89
CA THR A 115 16.34 2.24 13.09
C THR A 115 16.24 2.78 14.51
N ILE A 116 16.43 1.90 15.52
CA ILE A 116 16.30 2.30 16.93
C ILE A 116 17.42 3.28 17.34
N PRO A 117 18.72 3.00 17.08
CA PRO A 117 19.78 3.97 17.33
C PRO A 117 19.54 5.34 16.67
N THR A 118 19.14 5.36 15.39
CA THR A 118 18.86 6.63 14.69
C THR A 118 17.71 7.39 15.32
N LEU A 119 16.62 6.72 15.67
CA LEU A 119 15.47 7.35 16.32
C LEU A 119 15.83 7.93 17.70
N ASN A 120 16.73 7.27 18.44
CA ASN A 120 17.20 7.79 19.74
C ASN A 120 18.04 9.06 19.57
N ILE A 121 18.93 9.10 18.57
CA ILE A 121 19.72 10.31 18.26
C ILE A 121 18.78 11.47 17.88
N LEU A 122 17.80 11.22 17.01
CA LEU A 122 16.81 12.24 16.64
C LEU A 122 16.02 12.74 17.84
N LYS A 123 15.63 11.84 18.75
CA LYS A 123 14.93 12.21 19.99
C LYS A 123 15.81 13.04 20.92
N GLN A 124 17.07 12.67 21.11
CA GLN A 124 18.04 13.43 21.92
C GLN A 124 18.30 14.83 21.34
N ALA A 125 18.23 14.97 20.02
CA ALA A 125 18.32 16.25 19.32
C ALA A 125 17.00 17.05 19.31
N ASP A 126 15.96 16.61 20.04
CA ASP A 126 14.61 17.20 20.06
C ASP A 126 13.96 17.31 18.65
N ILE A 127 14.31 16.37 17.76
CA ILE A 127 13.75 16.28 16.41
C ILE A 127 12.53 15.36 16.43
N ARG A 128 11.36 15.95 16.19
CA ARG A 128 10.10 15.22 16.10
C ARG A 128 10.12 14.21 14.93
N THR A 129 9.94 12.93 15.24
CA THR A 129 9.78 11.87 14.24
C THR A 129 8.31 11.54 13.99
N ILE A 130 7.91 11.45 12.72
CA ILE A 130 6.56 11.05 12.28
C ILE A 130 6.71 9.91 11.27
N MET A 131 5.97 8.82 11.47
CA MET A 131 5.85 7.76 10.47
C MET A 131 4.68 8.08 9.54
N VAL A 132 4.96 8.09 8.24
CA VAL A 132 3.99 8.29 7.17
C VAL A 132 3.95 7.01 6.36
N THR A 133 2.79 6.35 6.29
CA THR A 133 2.65 5.05 5.63
C THR A 133 1.39 4.97 4.77
N GLY A 134 1.47 4.16 3.70
CA GLY A 134 0.33 3.77 2.86
C GLY A 134 -0.13 2.33 3.08
N ASP A 135 0.52 1.60 4.00
CA ASP A 135 0.16 0.23 4.37
C ASP A 135 -1.02 0.20 5.35
N ASN A 136 -1.54 -0.99 5.65
CA ASN A 136 -2.55 -1.17 6.69
C ASN A 136 -2.09 -0.53 8.01
N LEU A 137 -2.99 0.22 8.66
CA LEU A 137 -2.75 0.90 9.92
C LEU A 137 -2.29 -0.09 10.99
N LEU A 138 -2.85 -1.30 11.02
CA LEU A 138 -2.43 -2.36 11.95
C LEU A 138 -0.98 -2.79 11.71
N THR A 139 -0.58 -2.98 10.44
CA THR A 139 0.82 -3.24 10.05
C THR A 139 1.74 -2.13 10.53
N ALA A 140 1.33 -0.87 10.33
CA ALA A 140 2.14 0.27 10.73
C ALA A 140 2.23 0.44 12.26
N ILE A 141 1.13 0.22 12.97
CA ILE A 141 1.11 0.20 14.44
C ILE A 141 2.09 -0.87 14.93
N THR A 142 2.04 -2.10 14.41
CA THR A 142 2.98 -3.15 14.83
C THR A 142 4.44 -2.78 14.54
N CYS A 143 4.73 -2.16 13.39
CA CYS A 143 6.07 -1.66 13.09
C CYS A 143 6.55 -0.62 14.13
N VAL A 144 5.67 0.28 14.55
CA VAL A 144 5.96 1.30 15.58
C VAL A 144 6.01 0.68 16.97
N SER A 145 5.12 -0.25 17.32
CA SER A 145 5.10 -0.97 18.60
C SER A 145 6.32 -1.86 18.79
N GLY A 146 6.95 -2.32 17.70
CA GLY A 146 8.27 -2.96 17.72
C GLY A 146 9.38 -2.04 18.24
N LEU A 147 9.20 -0.72 18.22
CA LEU A 147 10.06 0.27 18.87
C LEU A 147 9.76 0.32 20.38
N ARG A 148 9.86 -0.82 21.08
CA ARG A 148 9.65 -0.88 22.53
C ARG A 148 10.60 0.11 23.24
N HIS A 149 10.03 1.04 24.01
CA HIS A 149 10.67 1.96 24.97
C HIS A 149 11.51 3.16 24.48
N GLY A 150 11.65 3.42 23.18
CA GLY A 150 12.63 4.42 22.69
C GLY A 150 12.08 5.72 22.11
N GLY A 151 11.28 5.64 21.06
CA GLY A 151 11.00 6.79 20.18
C GLY A 151 9.54 7.17 20.20
N GLY A 152 9.20 8.40 20.61
CA GLY A 152 7.86 8.96 20.49
C GLY A 152 7.47 9.23 19.03
N VAL A 153 7.39 8.18 18.21
CA VAL A 153 7.04 8.26 16.79
C VAL A 153 5.53 8.38 16.68
N ARG A 154 5.03 9.49 16.12
CA ARG A 154 3.59 9.62 15.82
C ARG A 154 3.29 8.99 14.47
N LEU A 155 2.22 8.19 14.41
CA LEU A 155 1.75 7.56 13.19
C LEU A 155 0.76 8.47 12.45
N CYS A 156 0.93 8.63 11.14
CA CYS A 156 0.01 9.35 10.27
C CYS A 156 -0.40 8.43 9.11
N ASP A 157 -1.68 8.05 9.07
CA ASP A 157 -2.26 7.29 7.95
C ASP A 157 -2.68 8.26 6.85
N LEU A 158 -2.17 8.01 5.64
CA LEU A 158 -2.48 8.80 4.44
C LEU A 158 -3.72 8.31 3.69
N ARG A 159 -4.39 7.28 4.19
CA ARG A 159 -5.58 6.67 3.55
C ARG A 159 -6.90 7.30 4.01
N GLY A 160 -6.87 8.28 4.92
CA GLY A 160 -8.05 9.00 5.39
C GLY A 160 -7.85 10.52 5.37
N GLY A 161 -8.77 11.23 4.71
CA GLY A 161 -9.02 12.65 4.93
C GLY A 161 -9.37 12.93 6.39
N GLU A 162 -9.16 14.17 6.80
CA GLU A 162 -9.19 14.66 8.17
C GLU A 162 -10.32 14.04 9.02
N ALA A 163 -9.94 13.38 10.13
CA ALA A 163 -10.84 13.19 11.24
C ALA A 163 -11.08 14.56 11.90
N GLY A 164 -12.18 15.22 11.52
CA GLY A 164 -12.64 16.44 12.17
C GLY A 164 -13.64 17.25 11.35
N GLY A 165 -14.92 17.20 11.75
CA GLY A 165 -15.95 18.17 11.34
C GLY A 165 -17.07 17.55 10.50
N GLY A 166 -18.21 17.27 11.16
CA GLY A 166 -19.45 16.88 10.48
C GLY A 166 -19.97 18.01 9.57
N GLY A 167 -20.33 17.64 8.34
CA GLY A 167 -21.05 18.47 7.39
C GLY A 167 -21.55 17.60 6.23
N PRO A 168 -22.83 17.69 5.82
CA PRO A 168 -23.40 16.82 4.81
C PRO A 168 -23.08 17.39 3.43
N HIS A 169 -22.13 16.77 2.72
CA HIS A 169 -22.06 16.64 1.25
C HIS A 169 -20.69 16.05 0.92
N GLY A 170 -20.63 14.71 0.84
CA GLY A 170 -19.41 13.95 0.57
C GLY A 170 -18.92 14.14 -0.87
N ALA A 171 -18.07 15.14 -1.09
CA ALA A 171 -17.32 15.27 -2.33
C ALA A 171 -16.16 14.27 -2.35
N ARG A 172 -16.22 13.31 -3.29
CA ARG A 172 -15.18 12.30 -3.54
C ARG A 172 -13.95 12.98 -4.15
N VAL A 173 -12.81 12.93 -3.45
CA VAL A 173 -11.56 13.56 -3.92
C VAL A 173 -10.91 12.72 -5.04
N PRO A 174 -10.52 13.30 -6.20
CA PRO A 174 -9.94 12.55 -7.32
C PRO A 174 -8.54 11.94 -7.07
N ALA A 175 -8.19 10.89 -7.83
CA ALA A 175 -6.93 10.12 -7.78
C ALA A 175 -5.63 10.92 -7.69
N ALA A 176 -5.50 11.89 -8.59
CA ALA A 176 -4.32 12.74 -8.71
C ALA A 176 -4.15 13.60 -7.46
N ALA A 177 -5.25 13.95 -6.81
CA ALA A 177 -5.25 14.69 -5.56
C ALA A 177 -4.81 13.81 -4.38
N ALA A 178 -4.98 12.48 -4.39
CA ALA A 178 -4.49 11.63 -3.29
C ALA A 178 -2.94 11.60 -3.24
N GLY A 179 -2.25 11.41 -4.37
CA GLY A 179 -0.79 11.48 -4.44
C GLY A 179 -0.25 12.88 -4.11
N ALA A 180 -0.89 13.92 -4.64
CA ALA A 180 -0.57 15.30 -4.31
C ALA A 180 -0.87 15.65 -2.86
N LEU A 181 -1.93 15.11 -2.25
CA LEU A 181 -2.31 15.31 -0.85
C LEU A 181 -1.27 14.66 0.08
N ARG A 182 -0.72 13.50 -0.29
CA ARG A 182 0.40 12.86 0.43
C ARG A 182 1.64 13.73 0.43
N LEU A 183 2.04 14.24 -0.73
CA LEU A 183 3.17 15.16 -0.84
C LEU A 183 2.89 16.49 -0.14
N ARG A 184 1.67 17.02 -0.22
CA ARG A 184 1.26 18.26 0.45
C ARG A 184 1.20 18.10 1.97
N GLN A 185 0.72 16.98 2.50
CA GLN A 185 0.70 16.68 3.92
C GLN A 185 2.11 16.42 4.45
N ALA A 186 2.93 15.64 3.75
CA ALA A 186 4.34 15.46 4.09
C ALA A 186 5.10 16.81 4.06
N ALA A 187 4.90 17.61 3.00
CA ALA A 187 5.49 18.94 2.90
C ALA A 187 4.96 19.92 3.95
N ARG A 188 3.67 19.85 4.31
CA ARG A 188 3.08 20.65 5.40
C ARG A 188 3.70 20.27 6.73
N LEU A 189 3.77 18.99 7.07
CA LEU A 189 4.43 18.50 8.28
C LEU A 189 5.91 18.90 8.32
N GLN A 190 6.59 18.89 7.18
CA GLN A 190 7.98 19.31 7.06
C GLN A 190 8.16 20.84 7.20
N ARG A 191 7.24 21.64 6.66
CA ARG A 191 7.20 23.11 6.87
C ARG A 191 6.88 23.46 8.31
N GLU A 192 5.89 22.82 8.91
CA GLU A 192 5.52 23.00 10.33
C GLU A 192 6.70 22.63 11.25
N ALA A 193 7.45 21.57 10.92
CA ALA A 193 8.68 21.21 11.60
C ALA A 193 9.73 22.33 11.48
N GLN A 194 10.04 22.80 10.26
CA GLN A 194 11.03 23.86 10.00
C GLN A 194 10.69 25.21 10.66
N HIS A 195 9.41 25.59 10.70
CA HIS A 195 8.96 26.82 11.36
C HIS A 195 9.14 26.76 12.89
N ARG A 196 9.00 25.57 13.49
CA ARG A 196 9.21 25.37 14.93
C ARG A 196 10.70 25.31 15.29
N THR A 197 11.55 24.69 14.48
CA THR A 197 13.02 24.70 14.68
C THR A 197 13.58 26.12 14.62
N LYS A 198 13.09 26.98 13.72
CA LYS A 198 13.49 28.41 13.67
C LYS A 198 13.06 29.20 14.92
N ARG A 199 11.91 28.87 15.53
CA ARG A 199 11.50 29.47 16.82
C ARG A 199 12.38 28.99 17.98
N TYR A 200 12.85 27.75 17.95
CA TYR A 200 13.76 27.21 18.96
C TYR A 200 15.16 27.82 18.86
N GLY A 201 15.71 27.96 17.64
CA GLY A 201 16.99 28.67 17.42
C GLY A 201 16.97 30.12 17.91
N ARG A 202 15.83 30.82 17.78
CA ARG A 202 15.66 32.19 18.32
C ARG A 202 15.48 32.26 19.84
N ARG A 203 15.00 31.20 20.50
CA ARG A 203 14.91 31.13 21.97
C ARG A 203 16.25 30.75 22.61
N SER A 204 17.00 29.85 21.98
CA SER A 204 18.36 29.49 22.40
C SER A 204 19.30 30.70 22.37
N LEU A 205 19.27 31.50 21.28
CA LEU A 205 20.08 32.72 21.15
C LEU A 205 19.64 33.88 22.07
N ARG A 206 18.50 33.80 22.77
CA ARG A 206 18.04 34.83 23.73
C ARG A 206 18.42 34.53 25.17
N ASN A 207 18.84 33.30 25.48
CA ASN A 207 19.32 32.89 26.82
C ASN A 207 20.84 32.70 26.85
N SER A 208 21.54 33.26 25.87
CA SER A 208 23.01 33.25 25.77
C SER A 208 23.52 34.66 25.52
N TRP A 209 23.07 35.62 26.32
CA TRP A 209 23.69 36.90 26.70
C TRP A 209 23.07 37.37 28.01
#